data_AF-A0A392NIJ7-F1
#
_entry.id   AF-A0A392NIJ7-F1
#
_cell.length_a   1.000
_cell.length_b   1.000
_cell.length_c   1.000
_cell.angle_alpha   90.00
_cell.angle_beta   90.00
_cell.angle_gamma   90.00
#
_symmetry.space_group_name_H-M   'P 1'
#
loop_
_entity.id
_entity.type
_entity.pdbx_description
1 polymer ?
#
loop_
_entity_poly.entity_id
_entity_poly.type
_entity_poly.pdbx_seq_one_letter_code
_entity_poly.pdbx_strand_id
1 'polypeptide(L)'
;MGLSFIYGCHSYLNLQGILLKGGHVLDALASCHTIAFDKTGTLTTGGLLFKAIEPIYGHDIRNRESIISSCCIPTCEKEALAVAAAMEKGTTHPIGRAVVDHSEGKDLPSVSVENFEYFPGRGLTATVNSIE
;
A
#
# COMPACT_ATOMS: atom_id res chain seq x y z
N MET A 1 -23.71 -18.94 41.38
CA MET A 1 -22.81 -17.87 40.90
C MET A 1 -22.77 -17.81 39.36
N GLY A 2 -23.90 -18.03 38.66
CA GLY A 2 -23.86 -18.72 37.35
C GLY A 2 -24.41 -18.03 36.10
N LEU A 3 -25.12 -16.91 36.19
CA LEU A 3 -25.67 -16.21 34.99
C LEU A 3 -25.40 -14.71 35.05
N SER A 4 -25.70 -14.05 36.17
CA SER A 4 -25.49 -12.61 36.36
C SER A 4 -24.02 -12.18 36.19
N PHE A 5 -23.05 -13.02 36.60
CA PHE A 5 -21.62 -12.76 36.38
C PHE A 5 -21.22 -12.86 34.90
N ILE A 6 -21.76 -13.85 34.19
CA ILE A 6 -21.49 -14.05 32.75
C ILE A 6 -22.10 -12.90 31.95
N TYR A 7 -23.34 -12.50 32.23
CA TYR A 7 -23.97 -11.34 31.57
C TYR A 7 -23.25 -10.03 31.91
N GLY A 8 -22.79 -9.85 33.15
CA GLY A 8 -21.99 -8.70 33.57
C GLY A 8 -20.66 -8.60 32.81
N CYS A 9 -19.91 -9.70 32.73
CA CYS A 9 -18.67 -9.76 31.93
C CYS A 9 -18.94 -9.53 30.44
N HIS A 10 -19.99 -10.13 29.89
CA HIS A 10 -20.31 -10.01 28.48
C HIS A 10 -20.67 -8.58 28.08
N SER A 11 -21.51 -7.90 28.87
CA SER A 11 -21.85 -6.49 28.66
C SER A 11 -20.63 -5.58 28.84
N TYR A 12 -19.80 -5.83 29.85
CA TYR A 12 -18.59 -5.04 30.07
C TYR A 12 -17.58 -5.17 28.92
N LEU A 13 -17.32 -6.40 28.46
CA LEU A 13 -16.41 -6.66 27.34
C LEU A 13 -16.92 -6.04 26.02
N ASN A 14 -18.23 -6.04 25.80
CA ASN A 14 -18.82 -5.39 24.64
C ASN A 14 -18.57 -3.87 24.64
N LEU A 15 -18.69 -3.22 25.81
CA LEU A 15 -18.33 -1.80 25.98
C LEU A 15 -16.84 -1.52 25.72
N GLN A 16 -15.98 -2.54 25.82
CA GLN A 16 -14.56 -2.48 25.47
C GLN A 16 -14.27 -2.92 24.02
N GLY A 17 -15.31 -3.13 23.20
CA GLY A 17 -15.17 -3.55 21.80
C GLY A 17 -14.87 -5.04 21.60
N ILE A 18 -14.98 -5.87 22.63
CA ILE A 18 -14.74 -7.31 22.58
C ILE A 18 -16.09 -8.03 22.45
N LEU A 19 -16.35 -8.59 21.26
CA LEU A 19 -17.54 -9.39 21.00
C LEU A 19 -17.27 -10.87 21.28
N LEU A 20 -18.00 -11.44 22.25
CA LEU A 20 -17.99 -12.87 22.53
C LEU A 20 -19.27 -13.52 22.04
N LYS A 21 -19.20 -14.74 21.50
CA LYS A 21 -20.38 -15.49 21.06
C LYS A 21 -20.54 -16.76 21.90
N GLY A 22 -21.29 -16.65 22.99
CA GLY A 22 -21.57 -17.75 23.93
C GLY A 22 -20.67 -17.75 25.17
N GLY A 23 -21.17 -18.30 26.28
CA GLY A 23 -20.47 -18.31 27.57
C GLY A 23 -19.23 -19.22 27.62
N HIS A 24 -19.27 -20.36 26.94
CA HIS A 24 -18.18 -21.35 26.90
C HIS A 24 -16.88 -20.81 26.27
N VAL A 25 -16.96 -19.73 25.50
CA VAL A 25 -15.81 -19.06 24.87
C VAL A 25 -14.90 -18.44 25.94
N LEU A 26 -15.46 -17.96 27.07
CA LEU A 26 -14.66 -17.42 28.17
C LEU A 26 -13.78 -18.50 28.82
N ASP A 27 -14.32 -19.69 29.01
CA ASP A 27 -13.58 -20.82 29.59
C ASP A 27 -12.51 -21.34 28.63
N ALA A 28 -12.82 -21.39 27.34
CA ALA A 28 -11.86 -21.75 26.28
C ALA A 28 -10.72 -20.72 26.18
N LEU A 29 -11.03 -19.42 26.25
CA LEU A 29 -10.02 -18.36 26.27
C LEU A 29 -9.14 -18.43 27.52
N ALA A 30 -9.73 -18.69 28.70
CA ALA A 30 -8.98 -18.79 29.96
C ALA A 30 -7.98 -19.97 29.98
N SER A 31 -8.24 -21.04 29.22
CA SER A 31 -7.36 -22.20 29.09
C SER A 31 -6.45 -22.17 27.86
N CYS A 32 -6.52 -21.12 27.04
CA CYS A 32 -5.72 -20.98 25.83
C CYS A 32 -4.28 -20.53 26.17
N HIS A 33 -3.29 -21.25 25.64
CA HIS A 33 -1.87 -20.95 25.86
C HIS A 33 -1.13 -20.54 24.57
N THR A 34 -1.74 -20.78 23.41
CA THR A 34 -1.12 -20.59 22.10
C THR A 34 -2.10 -19.88 21.19
N ILE A 35 -1.66 -18.79 20.57
CA ILE A 35 -2.45 -18.02 19.60
C ILE A 35 -1.75 -18.10 18.25
N ALA A 36 -2.47 -18.58 17.24
CA ALA A 36 -2.05 -18.46 15.85
C ALA A 36 -2.76 -17.25 15.25
N PHE A 37 -1.98 -16.27 14.80
CA PHE A 37 -2.52 -15.09 14.13
C PHE A 37 -2.50 -15.31 12.62
N ASP A 38 -3.62 -15.00 11.97
CA ASP A 38 -3.58 -14.70 10.55
C ASP A 38 -2.90 -13.33 10.34
N LYS A 39 -2.21 -13.14 9.22
CA LYS A 39 -1.49 -11.89 8.96
C LYS A 39 -2.42 -10.87 8.30
N THR A 40 -2.97 -11.21 7.14
CA THR A 40 -3.67 -10.26 6.27
C THR A 40 -5.10 -10.05 6.75
N GLY A 41 -5.48 -8.82 7.07
CA GLY A 41 -6.79 -8.50 7.65
C GLY A 41 -6.89 -8.70 9.16
N THR A 42 -5.83 -9.21 9.81
CA THR A 42 -5.74 -9.37 11.28
C THR A 42 -4.56 -8.58 11.84
N LEU A 43 -3.32 -8.94 11.51
CA LEU A 43 -2.13 -8.17 11.92
C LEU A 43 -1.85 -6.98 11.00
N THR A 44 -2.24 -7.09 9.73
CA THR A 44 -2.14 -6.01 8.74
C THR A 44 -3.51 -5.69 8.18
N THR A 45 -3.70 -4.48 7.65
CA THR A 45 -4.98 -4.05 7.06
C THR A 45 -5.30 -4.73 5.72
N GLY A 46 -4.32 -5.46 5.14
CA GLY A 46 -4.42 -6.04 3.80
C GLY A 46 -4.31 -5.03 2.64
N GLY A 47 -4.27 -3.73 2.95
CA GLY A 47 -3.95 -2.69 1.96
C GLY A 47 -2.46 -2.65 1.66
N LEU A 48 -2.11 -2.44 0.39
CA LEU A 48 -0.74 -2.17 -0.01
C LEU A 48 -0.44 -0.69 0.18
N LEU A 49 0.75 -0.38 0.68
CA LEU A 49 1.25 0.97 0.86
C LEU A 49 2.52 1.14 0.06
N PHE A 50 2.65 2.29 -0.59
CA PHE A 50 3.87 2.67 -1.28
C PHE A 50 4.96 3.01 -0.25
N LYS A 51 6.07 2.27 -0.28
CA LYS A 51 7.15 2.42 0.71
C LYS A 51 8.29 3.31 0.25
N ALA A 52 8.83 3.05 -0.94
CA ALA A 52 10.01 3.75 -1.46
C ALA A 52 10.14 3.53 -2.97
N ILE A 53 10.91 4.40 -3.62
CA ILE A 53 11.42 4.23 -4.99
C ILE A 53 12.90 3.89 -4.88
N GLU A 54 13.34 2.83 -5.56
CA GLU A 54 14.75 2.45 -5.61
C GLU A 54 15.23 2.56 -7.07
N PRO A 55 16.15 3.48 -7.40
CA PRO A 55 16.68 3.63 -8.76
C PRO A 55 17.62 2.48 -9.13
N ILE A 56 17.51 1.98 -10.37
CA ILE A 56 18.22 0.79 -10.86
C ILE A 56 19.70 1.09 -11.15
N TYR A 57 19.97 2.23 -11.77
CA TYR A 57 21.31 2.74 -12.03
C TYR A 57 21.37 4.14 -11.43
N GLY A 58 22.44 4.46 -10.70
CA GLY A 58 22.73 5.85 -10.37
C GLY A 58 22.69 6.65 -11.67
N HIS A 59 21.90 7.72 -11.70
CA HIS A 59 21.64 8.47 -12.93
C HIS A 59 22.95 9.04 -13.50
N ASP A 60 23.45 8.44 -14.58
CA ASP A 60 24.63 8.90 -15.32
C ASP A 60 24.17 9.68 -16.55
N ILE A 61 24.06 11.00 -16.41
CA ILE A 61 23.77 11.88 -17.55
C ILE A 61 25.09 12.09 -18.29
N ARG A 62 25.25 11.44 -19.45
CA ARG A 62 26.33 11.74 -20.40
C ARG A 62 26.09 13.11 -21.04
N ASN A 63 26.36 14.18 -20.32
CA ASN A 63 26.51 15.50 -20.93
C ASN A 63 27.99 15.76 -21.22
N ARG A 64 28.29 16.12 -22.46
CA ARG A 64 29.61 15.96 -23.10
C ARG A 64 30.77 16.79 -22.52
N GLU A 65 30.59 17.60 -21.46
CA GLU A 65 31.67 18.47 -20.97
C GLU A 65 31.75 18.67 -19.44
N SER A 66 30.96 17.97 -18.63
CA SER A 66 31.12 18.08 -17.16
C SER A 66 30.53 16.89 -16.41
N ILE A 67 31.40 16.01 -15.92
CA ILE A 67 31.06 14.98 -14.93
C ILE A 67 30.92 15.71 -13.59
N ILE A 68 29.74 16.22 -13.27
CA ILE A 68 29.45 16.82 -11.96
C ILE A 68 28.18 16.22 -11.37
N SER A 69 28.41 15.48 -10.28
CA SER A 69 27.55 15.18 -9.13
C SER A 69 26.16 14.58 -9.34
N SER A 70 25.96 13.40 -8.75
CA SER A 70 24.69 12.82 -8.27
C SER A 70 23.40 13.50 -8.76
N CYS A 71 22.77 12.90 -9.78
CA CYS A 71 21.42 13.27 -10.24
C CYS A 71 20.30 12.85 -9.23
N CYS A 72 20.65 12.55 -7.97
CA CYS A 72 19.68 12.42 -6.88
C CYS A 72 19.18 13.81 -6.42
N ILE A 73 18.59 14.56 -7.35
CA ILE A 73 17.78 15.71 -7.03
C ILE A 73 16.38 15.15 -6.70
N PRO A 74 15.64 15.68 -5.71
CA PRO A 74 14.27 15.25 -5.40
C PRO A 74 13.30 15.23 -6.61
N THR A 75 13.67 15.83 -7.73
CA THR A 75 12.91 15.84 -8.97
C THR A 75 12.87 14.48 -9.67
N CYS A 76 13.92 13.65 -9.61
CA CYS A 76 13.92 12.36 -10.32
C CYS A 76 12.96 11.33 -9.73
N GLU A 77 12.86 11.27 -8.40
CA GLU A 77 11.85 10.43 -7.73
C GLU A 77 10.43 10.92 -8.02
N LYS A 78 10.24 12.25 -8.08
CA LYS A 78 8.95 12.85 -8.43
C LYS A 78 8.57 12.56 -9.88
N GLU A 79 9.50 12.60 -10.81
CA GLU A 79 9.27 12.23 -12.21
C GLU A 79 8.89 10.76 -12.33
N ALA A 80 9.65 9.86 -11.71
CA ALA A 80 9.34 8.44 -11.69
C ALA A 80 7.94 8.17 -11.09
N LEU A 81 7.61 8.83 -9.98
CA LEU A 81 6.29 8.72 -9.36
C LEU A 81 5.18 9.30 -10.26
N ALA A 82 5.42 10.42 -10.93
CA ALA A 82 4.46 11.04 -11.83
C ALA A 82 4.14 10.16 -13.03
N VAL A 83 5.18 9.55 -13.63
CA VAL A 83 5.00 8.60 -14.74
C VAL A 83 4.23 7.37 -14.26
N ALA A 84 4.65 6.75 -13.16
CA ALA A 84 3.99 5.55 -12.62
C ALA A 84 2.51 5.83 -12.25
N ALA A 85 2.23 6.96 -11.61
CA ALA A 85 0.88 7.36 -11.24
C ALA A 85 0.00 7.67 -12.46
N ALA A 86 0.57 8.29 -13.51
CA ALA A 86 -0.15 8.56 -14.74
C ALA A 86 -0.49 7.26 -15.49
N MET A 87 0.44 6.30 -15.51
CA MET A 87 0.24 4.99 -16.12
C MET A 87 -0.77 4.12 -15.35
N GLU A 88 -0.80 4.22 -14.02
CA GLU A 88 -1.73 3.48 -13.17
C GLU A 88 -3.07 4.22 -12.93
N LYS A 89 -3.28 5.35 -13.60
CA LYS A 89 -4.51 6.13 -13.44
C LYS A 89 -5.73 5.33 -13.89
N GLY A 90 -6.64 5.05 -12.96
CA GLY A 90 -7.85 4.26 -13.22
C GLY A 90 -7.66 2.75 -13.10
N THR A 91 -6.51 2.28 -12.60
CA THR A 91 -6.26 0.87 -12.29
C THR A 91 -7.17 0.37 -11.17
N THR A 92 -7.60 -0.90 -11.27
CA THR A 92 -8.26 -1.62 -10.16
C THR A 92 -7.27 -2.50 -9.38
N HIS A 93 -6.03 -2.58 -9.83
CA HIS A 93 -5.01 -3.44 -9.23
C HIS A 93 -4.53 -2.85 -7.89
N PRO A 94 -4.46 -3.62 -6.78
CA PRO A 94 -4.03 -3.11 -5.48
C PRO A 94 -2.66 -2.43 -5.47
N ILE A 95 -1.73 -2.90 -6.32
CA ILE A 95 -0.40 -2.28 -6.47
C ILE A 95 -0.52 -0.90 -7.11
N GLY A 96 -1.23 -0.80 -8.24
CA GLY A 96 -1.39 0.46 -8.95
C GLY A 96 -2.15 1.49 -8.10
N ARG A 97 -3.16 1.04 -7.34
CA ARG A 97 -3.86 1.89 -6.38
C ARG A 97 -2.92 2.47 -5.32
N ALA A 98 -2.01 1.66 -4.78
CA ALA A 98 -1.03 2.15 -3.81
C ALA A 98 -0.10 3.23 -4.40
N VAL A 99 0.22 3.16 -5.69
CA VAL A 99 1.01 4.19 -6.40
C VAL A 99 0.20 5.47 -6.58
N VAL A 100 -1.04 5.36 -7.05
CA VAL A 100 -1.93 6.51 -7.25
C VAL A 100 -2.22 7.20 -5.93
N ASP A 101 -2.62 6.47 -4.89
CA ASP A 101 -2.89 6.99 -3.55
C ASP A 101 -1.65 7.70 -2.96
N HIS A 102 -0.44 7.22 -3.25
CA HIS A 102 0.81 7.85 -2.82
C HIS A 102 1.15 9.14 -3.60
N SER A 103 0.64 9.28 -4.82
CA SER A 103 0.84 10.45 -5.66
C SER A 103 -0.11 11.60 -5.31
N GLU A 104 -1.27 11.30 -4.72
CA GLU A 104 -2.28 12.30 -4.36
C GLU A 104 -1.73 13.34 -3.37
N GLY A 105 -2.01 14.63 -3.63
CA GLY A 105 -1.56 15.74 -2.79
C GLY A 105 -0.07 16.09 -2.90
N LYS A 106 0.69 15.41 -3.76
CA LYS A 106 2.09 15.76 -4.03
C LYS A 106 2.20 16.70 -5.23
N ASP A 107 3.14 17.64 -5.13
CA ASP A 107 3.54 18.50 -6.26
C ASP A 107 4.42 17.70 -7.23
N LEU A 108 3.75 17.10 -8.23
CA LEU A 108 4.31 16.23 -9.25
C LEU A 108 4.22 16.90 -10.63
N PRO A 109 5.21 16.68 -11.51
CA PRO A 109 5.14 17.17 -12.88
C PRO A 109 3.93 16.60 -13.62
N SER A 110 3.30 17.40 -14.48
CA SER A 110 2.23 16.92 -15.34
C SER A 110 2.80 15.98 -16.40
N VAL A 111 2.25 14.77 -16.46
CA VAL A 111 2.64 13.74 -17.43
C VAL A 111 1.41 13.35 -18.26
N SER A 112 1.54 13.38 -19.59
CA SER A 112 0.52 12.85 -20.50
C SER A 112 0.90 11.47 -20.99
N VAL A 113 -0.08 10.57 -20.99
CA VAL A 113 0.06 9.17 -21.38
C VAL A 113 -0.81 8.89 -22.60
N GLU A 114 -0.22 8.30 -23.63
CA GLU A 114 -0.86 7.92 -24.90
C GLU A 114 -0.68 6.42 -25.15
N ASN A 115 -1.43 5.84 -26.10
CA ASN A 115 -1.33 4.42 -26.49
C ASN A 115 -1.33 3.44 -25.30
N PHE A 116 -2.24 3.64 -24.34
CA PHE A 116 -2.37 2.77 -23.18
C PHE A 116 -2.92 1.39 -23.56
N GLU A 117 -2.19 0.34 -23.24
CA GLU A 117 -2.59 -1.06 -23.41
C GLU A 117 -2.34 -1.86 -22.13
N TYR A 118 -3.37 -2.60 -21.68
CA TYR A 118 -3.29 -3.46 -20.50
C TYR A 118 -3.16 -4.94 -20.90
N PHE A 119 -2.14 -5.60 -20.36
CA PHE A 119 -1.85 -7.01 -20.58
C PHE A 119 -2.06 -7.82 -19.29
N PRO A 120 -3.14 -8.62 -19.21
CA PRO A 120 -3.42 -9.44 -18.03
C PRO A 120 -2.23 -10.32 -17.62
N GLY A 121 -1.81 -10.21 -16.36
CA GLY A 121 -0.67 -10.95 -15.81
C GLY A 121 0.71 -10.48 -16.27
N ARG A 122 0.81 -9.43 -17.09
CA ARG A 122 2.08 -8.85 -17.57
C ARG A 122 2.24 -7.36 -17.27
N GLY A 123 1.15 -6.67 -16.92
CA GLY A 123 1.16 -5.25 -16.58
C GLY A 123 0.53 -4.42 -17.69
N LEU A 124 1.10 -3.26 -17.97
CA LEU A 124 0.58 -2.30 -18.94
C LEU A 124 1.72 -1.64 -19.70
N THR A 125 1.42 -1.10 -20.86
CA THR A 125 2.35 -0.33 -21.69
C THR A 125 1.66 0.94 -22.12
N ALA A 126 2.42 2.03 -22.17
CA ALA A 126 1.94 3.30 -22.67
C ALA A 126 3.12 4.18 -23.10
N THR A 127 2.82 5.18 -23.91
CA THR A 127 3.79 6.16 -24.40
C THR A 127 3.70 7.42 -23.54
N VAL A 128 4.84 7.94 -23.08
CA VAL A 128 4.90 9.08 -22.16
C VAL A 128 5.60 10.26 -22.84
N ASN A 129 4.96 11.44 -22.84
CA ASN A 129 5.53 12.71 -23.31
C ASN A 129 6.24 12.71 -24.68
N SER A 130 5.78 11.92 -25.66
CA SER A 130 6.39 11.82 -27.01
C SER A 130 7.90 11.52 -27.01
N ILE A 131 8.43 10.93 -25.94
CA ILE A 131 9.78 10.39 -25.92
C ILE A 131 9.64 8.91 -26.27
N GLU A 132 9.92 8.59 -27.55
CA GLU A 132 10.24 7.22 -27.96
C GLU A 132 11.50 6.71 -27.25
#